data_AF-A0A820U523-F1
#
_entry.id   AF-A0A820U523-F1
#
_cell.length_a   1.000
_cell.length_b   1.000
_cell.length_c   1.000
_cell.angle_alpha   90.00
_cell.angle_beta   90.00
_cell.angle_gamma   90.00
#
_symmetry.space_group_name_H-M   'P 1'
#
loop_
_entity.id
_entity.type
_entity.pdbx_description
1 polymer ?
#
loop_
_entity_poly.entity_id
_entity_poly.type
_entity_poly.pdbx_seq_one_letter_code
_entity_poly.pdbx_strand_id
1 'polypeptide(L)'
;MAESKVPLDTIIKHLSDTLSQHDSTIRTLEESIESVRSQIDTRINTIRDDTKQELQSLETNLTNLITAKDTVWTQVSDSIHSLNTGLQELKTLFTNHIIAQSPPTEHSTPTNVQTTVHTPVHAVPPPFVNTSLSTSYVLLQTHMQASTTIVLPPSTTLPTFSGKPTERPRQFLLRVEEYARTVNNWSRATLLRGISQFLKDDAFDWYCQLQQTHNVPTD
;
A
#
# COMPACT_ATOMS: atom_id res chain seq x y z
N MET A 1 -63.82 -19.63 -54.40
CA MET A 1 -62.76 -18.90 -53.67
C MET A 1 -62.88 -17.44 -54.06
N ALA A 2 -63.38 -16.59 -53.18
CA ALA A 2 -63.47 -15.15 -53.44
C ALA A 2 -62.21 -14.48 -52.86
N GLU A 3 -61.34 -13.98 -53.73
CA GLU A 3 -60.22 -13.12 -53.32
C GLU A 3 -60.79 -11.78 -52.83
N SER A 4 -60.81 -11.60 -51.50
CA SER A 4 -61.15 -10.33 -50.88
C SER A 4 -60.01 -9.33 -51.12
N LYS A 5 -60.09 -8.55 -52.20
CA LYS A 5 -59.23 -7.38 -52.40
C LYS A 5 -59.56 -6.35 -51.33
N VAL A 6 -58.64 -6.17 -50.38
CA VAL A 6 -58.71 -5.07 -49.40
C VAL A 6 -58.73 -3.74 -50.17
N PRO A 7 -59.69 -2.82 -49.90
CA PRO A 7 -59.75 -1.54 -50.58
C PRO A 7 -58.49 -0.70 -50.34
N LEU A 8 -58.00 -0.02 -51.38
CA LEU A 8 -56.80 0.83 -51.32
C LEU A 8 -56.89 1.89 -50.19
N ASP A 9 -58.08 2.44 -49.95
CA ASP A 9 -58.33 3.42 -48.88
C ASP A 9 -58.03 2.85 -47.48
N THR A 10 -58.30 1.55 -47.28
CA THR A 10 -57.98 0.87 -46.01
C THR A 10 -56.48 0.77 -45.81
N ILE A 11 -55.74 0.48 -46.89
CA ILE A 11 -54.27 0.41 -46.87
C ILE A 11 -53.67 1.81 -46.60
N ILE A 12 -54.16 2.84 -47.28
CA ILE A 12 -53.72 4.22 -47.10
C ILE A 12 -53.95 4.67 -45.65
N LYS A 13 -55.14 4.40 -45.11
CA LYS A 13 -55.46 4.71 -43.72
C LYS A 13 -54.52 3.99 -42.74
N HIS A 14 -54.33 2.68 -42.92
CA HIS A 14 -53.42 1.91 -42.06
C HIS A 14 -51.99 2.45 -42.09
N LEU A 15 -51.48 2.83 -43.27
CA LEU A 15 -50.15 3.44 -43.41
C LEU A 15 -50.07 4.78 -42.67
N SER A 16 -51.11 5.62 -42.79
CA SER A 16 -51.19 6.90 -42.07
C SER A 16 -51.20 6.71 -40.55
N ASP A 17 -51.97 5.74 -40.05
CA ASP A 17 -52.04 5.42 -38.62
C ASP A 17 -50.69 4.87 -38.12
N THR A 18 -50.04 3.99 -38.89
CA THR A 18 -48.72 3.44 -38.56
C THR A 18 -47.65 4.51 -38.52
N LEU A 19 -47.62 5.44 -39.49
CA LEU A 19 -46.69 6.56 -39.51
C LEU A 19 -46.90 7.48 -38.30
N SER A 20 -48.15 7.80 -37.98
CA SER A 20 -48.49 8.63 -36.80
C SER A 20 -48.04 7.97 -35.50
N GLN A 21 -48.18 6.64 -35.39
CA GLN A 21 -47.71 5.87 -34.25
C GLN A 21 -46.19 5.86 -34.16
N HIS A 22 -45.49 5.71 -35.29
CA HIS A 22 -44.03 5.79 -35.34
C HIS A 22 -43.53 7.16 -34.90
N ASP A 23 -44.13 8.25 -35.39
CA ASP A 23 -43.77 9.62 -34.99
C ASP A 23 -43.94 9.84 -33.48
N SER A 24 -45.05 9.35 -32.91
CA SER A 24 -45.26 9.38 -31.46
C SER A 24 -44.18 8.59 -30.71
N THR A 25 -43.79 7.42 -31.22
CA THR A 25 -42.77 6.57 -30.59
C THR A 25 -41.39 7.23 -30.64
N ILE A 26 -41.03 7.82 -31.79
CA ILE A 26 -39.78 8.56 -31.98
C ILE A 26 -39.71 9.71 -30.98
N ARG A 27 -40.79 10.50 -30.86
CA ARG A 27 -40.84 11.61 -29.91
C ARG A 27 -40.62 11.15 -28.47
N THR A 28 -41.26 10.07 -28.04
CA THR A 28 -41.06 9.52 -26.69
C THR A 28 -39.63 9.03 -26.48
N LEU A 29 -39.00 8.43 -27.49
CA LEU A 29 -37.60 8.03 -27.43
C LEU A 29 -36.65 9.23 -27.32
N GLU A 30 -36.90 10.30 -28.07
CA GLU A 30 -36.12 11.54 -27.99
C GLU A 30 -36.20 12.17 -26.59
N GLU A 31 -37.41 12.25 -26.01
CA GLU A 31 -37.62 12.75 -24.65
C GLU A 31 -36.92 11.86 -23.60
N SER A 32 -36.96 10.53 -23.77
CA SER A 32 -36.25 9.59 -22.89
C SER A 32 -34.73 9.73 -23.01
N ILE A 33 -34.20 9.92 -24.22
CA ILE A 33 -32.76 10.11 -24.45
C ILE A 33 -32.30 11.40 -23.76
N GLU A 34 -33.07 12.49 -23.88
CA GLU A 34 -32.73 13.76 -23.27
C GLU A 34 -32.77 13.67 -21.73
N SER A 35 -33.75 12.96 -21.17
CA SER A 35 -33.80 12.67 -19.74
C SER A 35 -32.57 11.89 -19.26
N VAL A 36 -32.16 10.85 -19.99
CA VAL A 36 -30.97 10.05 -19.64
C VAL A 36 -29.70 10.90 -19.75
N ARG A 37 -29.56 11.75 -20.77
CA ARG A 37 -28.43 12.68 -20.91
C ARG A 37 -28.34 13.62 -19.72
N SER A 38 -29.45 14.26 -19.36
CA SER A 38 -29.51 15.16 -18.19
C SER A 38 -29.14 14.46 -16.88
N GLN A 39 -29.60 13.22 -16.68
CA GLN A 39 -29.24 12.41 -15.51
C GLN A 39 -27.74 12.05 -15.50
N ILE A 40 -27.17 11.70 -16.65
CA ILE A 40 -25.74 11.42 -16.78
C ILE A 40 -24.92 12.66 -16.41
N ASP A 41 -25.25 13.82 -16.97
CA ASP A 41 -24.54 15.08 -16.69
C ASP A 41 -24.59 15.44 -15.21
N THR A 42 -25.78 15.30 -14.59
CA THR A 42 -25.95 15.52 -13.16
C THR A 42 -25.05 14.60 -12.35
N ARG A 43 -25.06 13.29 -12.63
CA ARG A 43 -24.24 12.31 -11.91
C ARG A 43 -22.75 12.53 -12.11
N ILE A 44 -22.31 12.91 -13.31
CA ILE A 44 -20.91 13.25 -13.59
C ILE A 44 -20.47 14.44 -12.75
N ASN A 45 -21.30 15.48 -12.66
CA ASN A 45 -20.98 16.66 -11.86
C ASN A 45 -20.92 16.33 -10.37
N THR A 46 -21.90 15.57 -9.84
CA THR A 46 -21.87 15.11 -8.44
C THR A 46 -20.61 14.31 -8.14
N ILE A 47 -20.27 13.31 -8.95
CA ILE A 47 -19.05 12.49 -8.75
C ILE A 47 -17.80 13.36 -8.77
N ARG A 48 -17.72 14.33 -9.70
CA ARG A 48 -16.59 15.25 -9.79
C ARG A 48 -16.43 16.08 -8.53
N ASP A 49 -17.53 16.64 -8.02
CA ASP A 49 -17.53 17.50 -6.85
C ASP A 49 -17.19 16.71 -5.58
N ASP A 50 -17.79 15.52 -5.40
CA ASP A 50 -17.51 14.63 -4.27
C ASP A 50 -16.03 14.22 -4.25
N THR A 51 -15.49 13.79 -5.40
CA THR A 51 -14.08 13.40 -5.53
C THR A 51 -13.15 14.57 -5.19
N LYS A 52 -13.49 15.79 -5.64
CA LYS A 52 -12.72 16.99 -5.35
C LYS A 52 -12.71 17.30 -3.85
N GLN A 53 -13.85 17.17 -3.18
CA GLN A 53 -13.94 17.41 -1.73
C GLN A 53 -13.17 16.36 -0.93
N GLU A 54 -13.27 15.07 -1.30
CA GLU A 54 -12.51 13.99 -0.65
C GLU A 54 -11.00 14.20 -0.79
N LEU A 55 -10.52 14.62 -1.97
CA LEU A 55 -9.11 14.93 -2.19
C LEU A 55 -8.63 16.11 -1.34
N GLN A 56 -9.43 17.18 -1.24
CA GLN A 56 -9.10 18.35 -0.40
C GLN A 56 -9.05 17.98 1.10
N SER A 57 -9.98 17.14 1.55
CA SER A 57 -9.98 16.62 2.92
C SER A 57 -8.73 15.79 3.19
N LEU A 58 -8.35 14.91 2.25
CA LEU A 58 -7.15 14.10 2.36
C LEU A 58 -5.87 14.95 2.39
N GLU A 59 -5.77 15.96 1.53
CA GLU A 59 -4.66 16.92 1.50
C GLU A 59 -4.51 17.67 2.83
N THR A 60 -5.63 18.13 3.40
CA THR A 60 -5.66 18.79 4.71
C THR A 60 -5.19 17.84 5.82
N ASN A 61 -5.68 16.60 5.82
CA ASN A 61 -5.30 15.59 6.81
C ASN A 61 -3.81 15.23 6.72
N LEU A 62 -3.27 15.08 5.51
CA LEU A 62 -1.85 14.82 5.29
C LEU A 62 -0.99 15.98 5.77
N THR A 63 -1.38 17.22 5.46
CA THR A 63 -0.68 18.42 5.93
C THR A 63 -0.64 18.47 7.46
N ASN A 64 -1.77 18.25 8.11
CA ASN A 64 -1.86 18.21 9.57
C ASN A 64 -0.97 17.11 10.18
N LEU A 65 -0.94 15.93 9.56
CA LEU A 65 -0.11 14.82 10.03
C LEU A 65 1.38 15.12 9.90
N ILE A 66 1.80 15.76 8.80
CA ILE A 66 3.19 16.19 8.59
C ILE A 66 3.58 17.22 9.66
N THR A 67 2.74 18.23 9.91
CA THR A 67 2.98 19.25 10.94
C THR A 67 3.05 18.62 12.35
N ALA A 68 2.16 17.68 12.67
CA ALA A 68 2.21 16.96 13.94
C ALA A 68 3.49 16.14 14.09
N LYS A 69 3.91 15.44 13.03
CA LYS A 69 5.17 14.69 12.98
C LYS A 69 6.38 15.59 13.18
N ASP A 70 6.44 16.75 12.52
CA ASP A 70 7.54 17.72 12.67
C ASP A 70 7.59 18.32 14.08
N THR A 71 6.42 18.57 14.68
CA THR A 71 6.31 19.04 16.07
C THR A 71 6.88 18.02 17.06
N VAL A 72 6.47 16.75 16.94
CA VAL A 72 6.96 15.67 17.79
C VAL A 72 8.47 15.48 17.61
N TRP A 73 8.96 15.51 16.37
CA TRP A 73 10.39 15.39 16.08
C TRP A 73 11.21 16.51 16.75
N THR A 74 10.71 17.74 16.68
CA THR A 74 11.33 18.90 17.34
C THR A 74 11.38 18.72 18.85
N GLN A 75 10.26 18.33 19.47
CA GLN A 75 10.20 18.07 20.92
C GLN A 75 11.16 16.97 21.38
N VAL A 76 11.28 15.88 20.60
CA VAL A 76 12.23 14.80 20.90
C VAL A 76 13.66 15.30 20.78
N SER A 77 13.98 16.06 19.73
CA SER A 77 15.30 16.67 19.53
C SER A 77 15.68 17.58 20.70
N ASP A 78 14.76 18.46 21.13
CA ASP A 78 14.97 19.37 22.25
C ASP A 78 15.18 18.61 23.57
N SER A 79 14.40 17.54 23.79
CA SER A 79 14.53 16.68 24.97
C SER A 79 15.90 15.99 25.01
N ILE A 80 16.36 15.45 23.87
CA ILE A 80 17.69 14.85 23.75
C ILE A 80 18.77 15.89 24.03
N HIS A 81 18.63 17.11 23.51
CA HIS A 81 19.60 18.17 23.73
C HIS A 81 19.67 18.59 25.20
N SER A 82 18.52 18.75 25.85
CA SER A 82 18.42 19.05 27.29
C SER A 82 19.07 17.95 28.15
N LEU A 83 18.81 16.68 27.85
CA LEU A 83 19.44 15.55 28.54
C LEU A 83 20.96 15.54 28.36
N ASN A 84 21.45 15.80 27.15
CA ASN A 84 22.88 15.87 26.89
C ASN A 84 23.54 17.02 27.68
N THR A 85 22.92 18.19 27.71
CA THR A 85 23.39 19.33 28.53
C THR A 85 23.46 18.95 30.02
N GLY A 86 22.37 18.39 30.58
CA GLY A 86 22.35 17.95 31.97
C GLY A 86 23.42 16.90 32.30
N LEU A 87 23.72 16.01 31.35
CA LEU A 87 24.80 15.02 31.51
C LEU A 87 26.19 15.67 31.51
N GLN A 88 26.43 16.69 30.67
CA GLN A 88 27.69 17.44 30.69
C GLN A 88 27.86 18.24 31.97
N GLU A 89 26.80 18.87 32.47
CA GLU A 89 26.80 19.57 33.76
C GLU A 89 27.14 18.59 34.90
N LEU A 90 26.50 17.42 34.95
CA LEU A 90 26.81 16.40 35.95
C LEU A 90 28.28 15.94 35.87
N LYS A 91 28.80 15.74 34.65
CA LYS A 91 30.19 15.34 34.42
C LYS A 91 31.18 16.40 34.91
N THR A 92 30.90 17.68 34.68
CA THR A 92 31.75 18.77 35.15
C THR A 92 31.75 18.88 36.67
N LEU A 93 30.59 18.71 37.32
CA LEU A 93 30.48 18.68 38.79
C LEU A 93 31.30 17.54 39.41
N PHE A 94 31.20 16.32 38.86
CA PHE A 94 32.02 15.19 39.32
C PHE A 94 33.52 15.43 39.13
N THR A 95 33.92 15.96 37.97
CA THR A 95 35.33 16.24 37.67
C THR A 95 35.90 17.26 38.66
N ASN A 96 35.16 18.34 38.93
CA ASN A 96 35.57 19.38 39.87
C ASN A 96 35.66 18.85 41.32
N HIS A 97 34.75 17.98 41.72
CA HIS A 97 34.77 17.37 43.05
C HIS A 97 36.01 16.49 43.28
N ILE A 98 36.40 15.69 42.28
CA ILE A 98 37.60 14.83 42.36
C ILE A 98 38.88 15.67 42.44
N ILE A 99 38.97 16.75 41.66
CA ILE A 99 40.13 17.65 41.69
C ILE A 99 40.26 18.36 43.05
N ALA A 100 39.15 18.75 43.66
CA ALA A 100 39.14 19.42 44.97
C ALA A 100 39.54 18.51 46.16
N GLN A 101 39.50 17.18 46.00
CA GLN A 101 39.89 16.20 47.03
C GLN A 101 41.33 15.68 46.89
N SER A 102 42.05 16.08 45.84
CA SER A 102 43.46 15.69 45.68
C SER A 102 44.36 16.56 46.57
N PRO A 103 45.15 16.00 47.50
CA PRO A 103 46.06 16.78 48.35
C PRO A 103 47.17 17.42 47.50
N PRO A 104 47.74 18.56 47.92
CA PRO A 104 48.86 19.17 47.22
C PRO A 104 50.08 18.26 47.33
N THR A 105 50.42 17.55 46.25
CA THR A 105 51.72 16.89 46.13
C THR A 105 52.80 17.96 45.99
N GLU A 106 53.55 18.17 47.07
CA GLU A 106 54.83 18.87 47.05
C GLU A 106 55.85 18.13 46.14
N HIS A 107 56.64 18.94 45.43
CA HIS A 107 57.99 18.68 44.92
C HIS A 107 58.41 17.29 44.40
N SER A 108 58.79 17.21 43.11
CA SER A 108 60.20 17.10 42.71
C SER A 108 60.42 17.22 41.18
N THR A 109 61.59 17.78 40.86
CA THR A 109 62.17 18.26 39.60
C THR A 109 62.45 17.16 38.54
N PRO A 110 62.70 17.52 37.26
CA PRO A 110 62.62 16.63 36.10
C PRO A 110 63.97 15.95 35.81
N THR A 111 63.95 14.68 35.38
CA THR A 111 65.12 14.03 34.76
C THR A 111 64.82 13.73 33.30
N ASN A 112 65.59 14.44 32.49
CA ASN A 112 65.73 14.38 31.04
C ASN A 112 66.36 13.06 30.61
N VAL A 113 65.72 12.30 29.71
CA VAL A 113 66.43 11.46 28.72
C VAL A 113 65.73 11.59 27.38
N GLN A 114 66.48 12.19 26.46
CA GLN A 114 66.21 12.41 25.07
C GLN A 114 66.53 11.14 24.27
N THR A 115 65.64 10.68 23.41
CA THR A 115 66.03 9.85 22.26
C THR A 115 65.13 10.16 21.07
N THR A 116 65.74 10.85 20.11
CA THR A 116 65.21 11.23 18.80
C THR A 116 65.43 10.08 17.82
N VAL A 117 64.40 9.58 17.13
CA VAL A 117 64.55 9.03 15.76
C VAL A 117 63.26 9.31 14.95
N HIS A 118 63.51 9.69 13.70
CA HIS A 118 62.65 10.24 12.66
C HIS A 118 61.43 9.42 12.18
N THR A 119 60.36 10.15 11.83
CA THR A 119 59.28 9.86 10.84
C THR A 119 59.84 9.70 9.39
N PRO A 120 59.12 9.17 8.35
CA PRO A 120 57.67 9.44 8.10
C PRO A 120 56.81 8.44 7.24
N VAL A 121 55.50 8.76 7.17
CA VAL A 121 54.46 8.46 6.15
C VAL A 121 53.91 7.01 5.99
N HIS A 122 52.64 6.79 6.36
CA HIS A 122 51.52 6.60 5.40
C HIS A 122 50.15 6.53 6.09
N ALA A 123 49.20 7.28 5.55
CA ALA A 123 47.80 7.34 5.97
C ALA A 123 46.97 6.17 5.41
N VAL A 124 46.16 5.52 6.25
CA VAL A 124 44.89 4.84 5.90
C VAL A 124 43.97 4.79 7.16
N PRO A 125 42.69 5.18 7.10
CA PRO A 125 41.75 5.08 8.22
C PRO A 125 41.10 3.67 8.32
N PRO A 126 40.74 3.18 9.53
CA PRO A 126 40.03 1.91 9.69
C PRO A 126 38.52 2.06 9.39
N PRO A 127 37.85 0.99 8.89
CA PRO A 127 36.43 1.01 8.57
C PRO A 127 35.54 0.85 9.81
N PHE A 128 34.38 1.48 9.73
CA PHE A 128 33.27 1.44 10.68
C PHE A 128 32.82 0.01 11.00
N VAL A 129 32.64 -0.28 12.28
CA VAL A 129 31.94 -1.48 12.78
C VAL A 129 30.44 -1.18 12.76
N ASN A 130 29.70 -1.85 11.89
CA ASN A 130 28.24 -1.85 11.91
C ASN A 130 27.75 -2.81 13.00
N THR A 131 27.24 -2.26 14.09
CA THR A 131 26.54 -3.02 15.14
C THR A 131 25.08 -3.21 14.74
N SER A 132 24.75 -4.34 14.10
CA SER A 132 23.37 -4.80 13.95
C SER A 132 22.98 -5.62 15.19
N LEU A 133 22.27 -4.99 16.13
CA LEU A 133 21.61 -5.68 17.24
C LEU A 133 20.33 -6.35 16.71
N SER A 134 20.44 -7.64 16.37
CA SER A 134 19.28 -8.51 16.18
C SER A 134 18.64 -8.79 17.54
N THR A 135 17.42 -8.32 17.74
CA THR A 135 16.61 -8.63 18.92
C THR A 135 15.78 -9.88 18.65
N SER A 136 16.16 -10.98 19.30
CA SER A 136 15.49 -12.27 19.27
C SER A 136 14.25 -12.24 20.17
N TYR A 137 13.10 -12.68 19.67
CA TYR A 137 11.99 -13.12 20.53
C TYR A 137 11.94 -14.65 20.55
N VAL A 138 11.95 -15.19 21.76
CA VAL A 138 11.90 -16.61 22.12
C VAL A 138 10.48 -17.13 21.96
N LEU A 139 10.29 -18.20 21.19
CA LEU A 139 9.03 -18.94 21.10
C LEU A 139 9.08 -20.11 22.10
N LEU A 140 8.11 -20.17 23.01
CA LEU A 140 7.92 -21.29 23.92
C LEU A 140 7.35 -22.48 23.12
N GLN A 141 8.10 -23.58 23.04
CA GLN A 141 7.65 -24.80 22.37
C GLN A 141 7.78 -25.99 23.35
N THR A 142 6.65 -26.45 23.87
CA THR A 142 6.56 -27.71 24.63
C THR A 142 6.34 -28.88 23.67
N HIS A 143 7.43 -29.62 23.52
CA HIS A 143 7.66 -31.00 23.10
C HIS A 143 6.47 -32.00 23.19
N MET A 144 6.20 -32.71 22.09
CA MET A 144 6.08 -34.18 22.06
C MET A 144 6.59 -34.75 20.73
N GLN A 145 7.46 -35.75 20.85
CA GLN A 145 8.27 -36.40 19.80
C GLN A 145 7.47 -37.29 18.85
N ALA A 146 7.82 -37.23 17.57
CA ALA A 146 8.09 -38.42 16.75
C ALA A 146 9.06 -38.04 15.63
N SER A 147 10.24 -38.67 15.61
CA SER A 147 11.29 -38.44 14.63
C SER A 147 10.91 -39.02 13.28
N THR A 148 10.52 -38.15 12.35
CA THR A 148 10.70 -38.36 10.91
C THR A 148 11.51 -37.18 10.41
N THR A 149 12.65 -37.45 9.78
CA THR A 149 13.53 -36.46 9.16
C THR A 149 12.71 -35.51 8.28
N ILE A 150 12.42 -34.32 8.80
CA ILE A 150 11.71 -33.27 8.07
C ILE A 150 12.76 -32.56 7.23
N VAL A 151 12.81 -32.88 5.94
CA VAL A 151 13.34 -31.93 4.95
C VAL A 151 12.42 -30.71 5.03
N LEU A 152 12.83 -29.67 5.75
CA LEU A 152 12.10 -28.41 5.77
C LEU A 152 12.13 -27.84 4.34
N PRO A 153 10.99 -27.70 3.64
CA PRO A 153 10.96 -26.86 2.47
C PRO A 153 11.24 -25.40 2.91
N PRO A 154 11.84 -24.58 2.05
CA PRO A 154 12.12 -23.18 2.38
C PRO A 154 10.83 -22.48 2.82
N SER A 155 10.81 -21.98 4.05
CA SER A 155 9.74 -21.13 4.53
C SER A 155 9.72 -19.85 3.70
N THR A 156 8.51 -19.37 3.34
CA THR A 156 8.16 -18.08 2.69
C THR A 156 7.81 -18.05 1.19
N THR A 157 7.29 -19.12 0.60
CA THR A 157 6.51 -18.92 -0.64
C THR A 157 5.13 -18.38 -0.30
N LEU A 158 4.85 -17.13 -0.67
CA LEU A 158 3.47 -16.63 -0.71
C LEU A 158 2.63 -17.65 -1.49
N PRO A 159 1.41 -17.99 -1.03
CA PRO A 159 0.52 -18.83 -1.81
C PRO A 159 0.24 -18.14 -3.14
N THR A 160 0.61 -18.80 -4.23
CA THR A 160 0.31 -18.36 -5.57
C THR A 160 -1.18 -18.55 -5.81
N PHE A 161 -1.89 -17.45 -6.01
CA PHE A 161 -3.30 -17.49 -6.40
C PHE A 161 -3.39 -17.49 -7.92
N SER A 162 -3.95 -18.55 -8.49
CA SER A 162 -4.35 -18.57 -9.89
C SER A 162 -5.87 -18.49 -10.01
N GLY A 163 -6.33 -17.68 -10.95
CA GLY A 163 -7.74 -17.59 -11.30
C GLY A 163 -8.16 -18.80 -12.13
N LYS A 164 -9.40 -19.28 -11.96
CA LYS A 164 -9.95 -20.28 -12.88
C LYS A 164 -10.44 -19.58 -14.16
N PRO A 165 -10.33 -20.17 -15.35
CA PRO A 165 -10.79 -19.54 -16.59
C PRO A 165 -12.30 -19.24 -16.61
N THR A 166 -13.08 -19.97 -15.82
CA THR A 166 -14.55 -19.80 -15.70
C THR A 166 -14.96 -18.89 -14.54
N GLU A 167 -14.02 -18.40 -13.74
CA GLU A 167 -14.28 -17.58 -12.56
C GLU A 167 -14.35 -16.11 -12.94
N ARG A 168 -15.38 -15.38 -12.50
CA ARG A 168 -15.44 -13.94 -12.75
C ARG A 168 -14.34 -13.22 -11.95
N PRO A 169 -13.71 -12.15 -12.48
CA PRO A 169 -12.64 -11.41 -11.79
C PRO A 169 -12.99 -10.99 -10.37
N ARG A 170 -14.23 -10.53 -10.16
CA ARG A 170 -14.72 -10.14 -8.84
C ARG A 170 -14.81 -11.33 -7.86
N GLN A 171 -15.19 -12.50 -8.34
CA GLN A 171 -15.28 -13.71 -7.51
C GLN A 171 -13.90 -14.22 -7.09
N PHE A 172 -12.93 -14.15 -8.01
CA PHE A 172 -11.53 -14.44 -7.70
C PHE A 172 -11.00 -13.55 -6.57
N LEU A 173 -11.20 -12.23 -6.67
CA LEU A 173 -10.72 -11.29 -5.65
C LEU A 173 -11.35 -11.54 -4.28
N LEU A 174 -12.66 -11.84 -4.24
CA LEU A 174 -13.36 -12.20 -3.01
C LEU A 174 -12.79 -13.48 -2.40
N ARG A 175 -12.46 -14.49 -3.21
CA ARG A 175 -11.83 -15.74 -2.75
C ARG A 175 -10.44 -15.50 -2.17
N VAL A 176 -9.64 -14.65 -2.79
CA VAL A 176 -8.30 -14.28 -2.29
C VAL A 176 -8.41 -13.57 -0.94
N GLU A 177 -9.33 -12.62 -0.83
CA GLU A 177 -9.59 -11.90 0.42
C GLU A 177 -10.07 -12.83 1.54
N GLU A 178 -11.02 -13.73 1.23
CA GLU A 178 -11.57 -14.68 2.19
C GLU A 178 -10.49 -15.65 2.69
N TYR A 179 -9.66 -16.19 1.79
CA TYR A 179 -8.53 -17.05 2.15
C TYR A 179 -7.52 -16.29 3.03
N ALA A 180 -7.19 -15.05 2.66
CA ALA A 180 -6.24 -14.22 3.41
C ALA A 180 -6.71 -13.95 4.83
N ARG A 181 -8.02 -13.74 5.02
CA ARG A 181 -8.64 -13.53 6.33
C ARG A 181 -8.71 -14.81 7.16
N THR A 182 -9.11 -15.93 6.56
CA THR A 182 -9.47 -17.15 7.29
C THR A 182 -8.28 -18.08 7.56
N VAL A 183 -7.33 -18.19 6.64
CA VAL A 183 -6.26 -19.20 6.73
C VAL A 183 -5.00 -18.66 7.39
N ASN A 184 -4.63 -17.41 7.09
CA ASN A 184 -3.33 -16.86 7.51
C ASN A 184 -3.42 -15.48 8.19
N ASN A 185 -4.62 -14.96 8.42
CA ASN A 185 -4.86 -13.69 9.09
C ASN A 185 -3.98 -12.55 8.53
N TRP A 186 -3.89 -12.47 7.21
CA TRP A 186 -2.95 -11.59 6.53
C TRP A 186 -3.18 -10.13 6.87
N SER A 187 -2.08 -9.43 7.14
CA SER A 187 -2.11 -7.98 7.21
C SER A 187 -2.56 -7.40 5.86
N ARG A 188 -3.18 -6.22 5.89
CA ARG A 188 -3.59 -5.49 4.69
C ARG A 188 -2.44 -5.30 3.69
N ALA A 189 -1.22 -5.09 4.19
CA ALA A 189 -0.02 -4.95 3.35
C ALA A 189 0.34 -6.26 2.65
N THR A 190 0.23 -7.39 3.33
CA THR A 190 0.49 -8.73 2.77
C THR A 190 -0.53 -9.09 1.69
N LEU A 191 -1.81 -8.81 1.94
CA LEU A 191 -2.89 -9.02 0.97
C LEU A 191 -2.67 -8.21 -0.30
N LEU A 192 -2.37 -6.91 -0.17
CA LEU A 192 -2.09 -6.05 -1.31
C LEU A 192 -0.89 -6.55 -2.10
N ARG A 193 0.19 -6.96 -1.43
CA ARG A 193 1.37 -7.54 -2.09
C ARG A 193 1.03 -8.81 -2.88
N GLY A 194 0.22 -9.71 -2.31
CA GLY A 194 -0.23 -10.92 -2.99
C GLY A 194 -1.08 -10.63 -4.24
N ILE A 195 -2.03 -9.70 -4.14
CA ILE A 195 -2.86 -9.28 -5.28
C ILE A 195 -2.00 -8.59 -6.36
N SER A 196 -1.08 -7.69 -5.96
CA SER A 196 -0.18 -7.02 -6.90
C SER A 196 0.74 -7.98 -7.64
N GLN A 197 1.14 -9.08 -7.00
CA GLN A 197 1.98 -10.09 -7.61
C GLN A 197 1.21 -10.91 -8.65
N PHE A 198 -0.04 -11.31 -8.35
CA PHE A 198 -0.94 -11.91 -9.35
C PHE A 198 -1.17 -11.01 -10.56
N LEU A 199 -1.39 -9.71 -10.32
CA LEU A 199 -1.56 -8.72 -11.40
C LEU A 199 -0.33 -8.55 -12.30
N LYS A 200 0.86 -8.89 -11.79
CA LYS A 200 2.12 -8.79 -12.52
C LYS A 200 2.41 -10.02 -13.37
N ASP A 201 2.20 -11.21 -12.81
CA ASP A 201 2.74 -12.44 -13.38
C ASP A 201 1.73 -13.15 -14.28
N ASP A 202 0.46 -13.26 -13.85
CA ASP A 202 -0.51 -14.17 -14.48
C ASP A 202 -1.82 -13.50 -14.92
N ALA A 203 -2.07 -12.23 -14.55
CA ALA A 203 -3.37 -11.61 -14.77
C ALA A 203 -3.71 -11.35 -16.25
N PHE A 204 -2.71 -11.04 -17.07
CA PHE A 204 -2.91 -10.81 -18.50
C PHE A 204 -3.29 -12.10 -19.24
N ASP A 205 -2.54 -13.18 -18.98
CA ASP A 205 -2.80 -14.49 -19.57
C ASP A 205 -4.14 -15.07 -19.11
N TRP A 206 -4.47 -14.89 -17.82
CA TRP A 206 -5.76 -15.27 -17.29
C TRP A 206 -6.92 -14.48 -17.93
N TYR A 207 -6.77 -13.17 -18.15
CA TYR A 207 -7.77 -12.36 -18.86
C TYR A 207 -7.95 -12.80 -20.32
N CYS A 208 -6.85 -13.14 -21.00
CA CYS A 208 -6.91 -13.67 -22.36
C CYS A 208 -7.65 -15.02 -22.43
N GLN A 209 -7.43 -15.91 -21.46
CA GLN A 209 -8.16 -17.19 -21.36
C GLN A 209 -9.65 -16.99 -21.04
N LEU A 210 -9.98 -15.99 -20.21
CA LEU A 210 -11.37 -15.63 -19.89
C LEU A 210 -12.13 -15.14 -21.14
N GLN A 211 -11.48 -14.34 -21.99
CA GLN A 211 -12.01 -13.89 -23.27
C GLN A 211 -12.23 -15.05 -24.25
N GLN A 212 -11.32 -16.01 -24.30
CA GLN A 212 -11.45 -17.19 -25.18
C GLN A 212 -12.59 -18.11 -24.75
N THR A 213 -12.78 -18.32 -23.44
CA THR A 213 -13.85 -19.18 -22.92
C THR A 213 -15.25 -18.57 -23.04
N HIS A 214 -15.39 -17.25 -22.97
CA HIS A 214 -16.68 -16.56 -23.14
C HIS A 214 -17.13 -16.35 -24.59
N ASN A 215 -16.23 -16.54 -25.56
CA ASN A 215 -16.53 -16.43 -26.99
C ASN A 215 -16.83 -17.78 -27.67
N VAL A 216 -16.84 -18.89 -26.91
CA VAL A 216 -17.29 -20.18 -27.44
C VAL A 216 -18.82 -20.19 -27.43
N PRO A 217 -19.50 -20.29 -28.59
CA PRO A 217 -20.94 -20.51 -28.63
C PRO A 217 -21.22 -21.83 -27.91
N THR A 218 -22.02 -21.78 -26.85
CA THR A 218 -22.65 -22.98 -26.30
C THR A 218 -23.66 -23.48 -27.34
N ASP A 219 -23.32 -24.58 -28.00
CA ASP A 219 -24.28 -25.39 -28.78
C ASP A 219 -25.46 -25.84 -27.91
#